data_AF-A0AAP2UHC9-F1
#
_entry.id   AF-A0AAP2UHC9-F1
#
_cell.length_a   1.000
_cell.length_b   1.000
_cell.length_c   1.000
_cell.angle_alpha   90.00
_cell.angle_beta   90.00
_cell.angle_gamma   90.00
#
_symmetry.space_group_name_H-M   'P 1'
#
loop_
_entity.id
_entity.type
_entity.pdbx_description
1 polymer ?
#
loop_
_entity_poly.entity_id
_entity_poly.type
_entity_poly.pdbx_seq_one_letter_code
_entity_poly.pdbx_strand_id
1 'polypeptide(L)' 'MEISKVFNNNVAVVLENNEEKIVMGREICFKKKIGDTIEPEIIDKDFYLPNVAVKLPALAVEI' A
#
# COMPACT_ATOMS: atom_id res chain seq x y z
N MET A 1 4.67 -9.34 1.16
CA MET A 1 4.15 -8.00 1.52
C MET A 1 2.88 -8.15 2.35
N GLU A 2 2.97 -8.05 3.67
CA GLU A 2 1.80 -8.13 4.58
C GLU A 2 1.16 -6.76 4.77
N ILE A 3 -0.16 -6.63 4.66
CA ILE A 3 -0.87 -5.36 4.84
C ILE A 3 -0.81 -4.92 6.30
N SER A 4 -0.16 -3.78 6.57
CA SER A 4 -0.21 -3.10 7.86
C SER A 4 -1.36 -2.08 7.93
N LYS A 5 -1.76 -1.51 6.79
CA LYS A 5 -2.85 -0.52 6.70
C LYS A 5 -3.52 -0.54 5.33
N VAL A 6 -4.85 -0.38 5.29
CA VAL A 6 -5.61 -0.21 4.05
C VAL A 6 -6.14 1.22 3.99
N PHE A 7 -5.90 1.94 2.89
CA PHE A 7 -6.49 3.27 2.68
C PHE A 7 -7.77 3.19 1.84
N ASN A 8 -7.76 2.38 0.78
CA ASN A 8 -8.92 2.07 -0.07
C ASN A 8 -8.66 0.74 -0.83
N ASN A 9 -9.56 0.37 -1.76
CA ASN A 9 -9.43 -0.85 -2.55
C ASN A 9 -8.15 -0.95 -3.41
N ASN A 10 -7.48 0.18 -3.65
CA ASN A 10 -6.37 0.30 -4.58
C ASN A 10 -5.04 0.68 -3.90
N VAL A 11 -5.06 1.04 -2.62
CA VAL A 11 -3.90 1.58 -1.91
C VAL A 11 -3.82 0.99 -0.50
N ALA A 12 -2.65 0.45 -0.16
CA ALA A 12 -2.34 -0.07 1.18
C ALA A 12 -0.89 0.26 1.58
N VAL A 13 -0.62 0.24 2.87
CA VAL A 13 0.73 0.08 3.42
C VAL A 13 0.96 -1.40 3.68
N VAL A 14 2.11 -1.89 3.25
CA VAL A 14 2.59 -3.23 3.51
C VAL A 14 3.91 -3.20 4.26
N LEU A 15 4.14 -4.22 5.07
CA LEU A 15 5.43 -4.52 5.67
C LEU A 15 6.14 -5.58 4.83
N GLU A 16 7.39 -5.31 4.48
CA GLU A 16 8.28 -6.24 3.79
C GLU A 16 9.69 -6.07 4.34
N ASN A 17 10.30 -7.15 4.85
CA ASN A 17 11.65 -7.12 5.42
C ASN A 17 11.88 -6.06 6.53
N ASN A 18 10.85 -5.78 7.34
CA ASN A 18 10.81 -4.69 8.34
C ASN A 18 10.79 -3.27 7.77
N GLU A 19 10.53 -3.10 6.47
CA GLU A 19 10.34 -1.80 5.83
C GLU A 19 8.87 -1.61 5.47
N GLU A 20 8.35 -0.41 5.74
CA GLU A 20 7.01 -0.01 5.32
C GLU A 20 7.04 0.53 3.88
N LYS A 21 6.12 0.01 3.06
CA LYS A 21 5.92 0.46 1.69
C LYS A 21 4.46 0.80 1.45
N ILE A 22 4.19 1.88 0.74
CA ILE A 22 2.87 2.09 0.14
C ILE A 22 2.86 1.37 -1.20
N VAL A 23 1.85 0.54 -1.40
CA VAL A 23 1.62 -0.17 -2.66
C VAL A 23 0.31 0.31 -3.27
N MET A 24 0.31 0.48 -4.58
CA MET A 24 -0.81 0.95 -5.36
C MET A 24 -1.03 0.03 -6.55
N GLY A 25 -2.29 -0.28 -6.82
CA GLY A 25 -2.69 -1.01 -8.01
C GLY A 25 -4.20 -1.14 -8.09
N ARG A 26 -4.71 -1.56 -9.24
CA ARG A 26 -6.17 -1.71 -9.41
C ARG A 26 -6.68 -2.89 -8.57
N GLU A 27 -7.57 -2.60 -7.62
CA GLU A 27 -8.26 -3.58 -6.78
C GLU A 27 -7.36 -4.50 -5.94
N ILE A 28 -6.11 -4.09 -5.68
CA ILE A 28 -5.12 -4.89 -4.93
C ILE A 28 -5.53 -5.19 -3.48
N CYS A 29 -6.41 -4.37 -2.91
CA CYS A 29 -6.96 -4.53 -1.56
C CYS A 29 -8.41 -5.03 -1.58
N PHE A 30 -8.98 -5.39 -2.73
CA PHE A 30 -10.37 -5.83 -2.80
C PHE A 30 -10.56 -7.11 -1.99
N LYS A 31 -11.44 -7.04 -0.98
CA LYS A 31 -11.69 -8.11 0.01
C LYS A 31 -10.47 -8.51 0.85
N LYS A 32 -9.42 -7.68 0.90
CA LYS A 32 -8.26 -7.86 1.78
C LYS A 32 -8.47 -7.05 3.08
N LYS A 33 -7.82 -7.49 4.16
CA LYS A 33 -7.76 -6.79 5.46
C LYS A 33 -6.31 -6.74 5.96
N ILE A 34 -6.09 -5.99 7.05
CA ILE A 34 -4.81 -5.96 7.76
C ILE A 34 -4.41 -7.39 8.14
N GLY A 35 -3.13 -7.73 7.90
CA GLY A 35 -2.58 -9.07 8.07
C GLY A 35 -2.71 -9.99 6.85
N ASP A 36 -3.52 -9.64 5.84
CA ASP A 36 -3.50 -10.37 4.56
C ASP A 36 -2.28 -9.95 3.73
N THR A 37 -1.86 -10.80 2.80
CA THR A 37 -0.73 -10.53 1.90
C THR A 37 -1.18 -9.96 0.55
N ILE A 38 -0.38 -9.07 -0.03
CA ILE A 38 -0.50 -8.61 -1.41
C ILE A 38 0.61 -9.26 -2.23
N GLU A 39 0.26 -9.78 -3.40
CA GLU A 39 1.23 -10.35 -4.33
C GLU A 39 1.95 -9.21 -5.07
N PRO A 40 3.28 -9.25 -5.21
CA PRO A 40 4.02 -8.15 -5.85
C PRO A 40 3.67 -7.98 -7.34
N GLU A 41 3.18 -9.04 -7.99
CA GLU A 41 2.81 -9.07 -9.41
C GLU A 41 1.59 -8.21 -9.74
N ILE A 42 0.71 -7.94 -8.77
CA ILE A 42 -0.50 -7.13 -8.96
C ILE A 42 -0.28 -5.65 -8.62
N ILE A 43 0.93 -5.28 -8.20
CA ILE A 43 1.28 -3.92 -7.81
C ILE A 43 1.72 -3.14 -9.05
N ASP A 44 1.03 -2.04 -9.34
CA ASP A 44 1.40 -1.12 -10.42
C ASP A 44 2.53 -0.17 -9.98
N LYS A 45 2.50 0.30 -8.73
CA LYS A 45 3.49 1.22 -8.16
C LYS A 45 3.71 0.95 -6.67
N ASP A 46 4.96 0.98 -6.24
CA ASP A 46 5.32 0.98 -4.83
C ASP A 46 6.20 2.19 -4.45
N PHE A 47 6.07 2.64 -3.20
CA PHE A 47 6.83 3.73 -2.63
C PHE A 47 7.33 3.34 -1.25
N TYR A 48 8.64 3.48 -1.03
CA TYR A 48 9.23 3.31 0.30
C TYR A 48 8.79 4.47 1.20
N LEU A 49 8.40 4.16 2.44
CA LEU A 49 8.13 5.14 3.46
C LEU A 49 9.40 5.36 4.30
N PRO A 50 10.19 6.43 4.05
CA PRO A 50 11.24 6.79 4.99
C PRO A 50 10.63 7.11 6.36
N ASN A 51 11.37 6.84 7.43
CA ASN A 51 10.97 6.99 8.84
C ASN A 51 10.67 8.45 9.27
N VAL A 52 10.71 9.40 8.34
CA VAL A 52 10.17 10.75 8.52
C VAL A 52 8.70 10.66 8.15
N ALA A 53 7.79 11.14 9.02
CA ALA A 53 6.34 11.15 8.78
C ALA A 53 6.00 11.80 7.42
N VAL A 54 6.04 11.00 6.35
CA VAL A 54 5.72 11.44 5.01
C VAL A 54 4.21 11.55 5.01
N LYS A 55 3.71 12.78 4.95
CA LYS A 55 2.36 12.98 4.41
C LYS A 55 2.37 12.28 3.07
N LEU A 56 1.51 11.26 2.90
CA LEU A 56 1.29 10.67 1.58
C LEU A 56 1.27 11.83 0.59
N PRO A 57 2.14 11.86 -0.43
CA PRO A 57 2.00 12.86 -1.46
C PRO A 57 0.54 12.79 -1.86
N ALA A 58 -0.13 13.94 -1.89
CA ALA A 58 -1.53 14.03 -2.26
C ALA A 58 -1.66 13.55 -3.71
N LEU A 59 -1.60 12.24 -3.91
CA LEU A 59 -2.00 11.56 -5.12
C LEU A 59 -3.50 11.70 -5.09
N ALA A 60 -3.92 12.82 -5.66
CA ALA A 60 -5.15 13.01 -6.39
C ALA A 60 -5.89 11.69 -6.59
N VAL A 61 -6.70 11.33 -5.59
CA VAL A 61 -7.96 10.67 -5.87
C VAL A 61 -8.86 11.80 -6.36
N GLU A 62 -8.62 12.21 -7.60
CA GLU A 62 -9.61 12.94 -8.38
C GLU A 62 -10.73 11.93 -8.63
N ILE A 63 -11.72 11.96 -7.74
CA ILE A 63 -13.10 11.56 -8.05
C ILE A 63 -13.76 12.65 -8.88
#